data_AF-A0A6H1ZA93-F1
#
_entry.id   AF-A0A6H1ZA93-F1
#
_cell.length_a   1.000
_cell.length_b   1.000
_cell.length_c   1.000
_cell.angle_alpha   90.00
_cell.angle_beta   90.00
_cell.angle_gamma   90.00
#
_symmetry.space_group_name_H-M   'P 1'
#
loop_
_entity.id
_entity.type
_entity.pdbx_description
1 polymer ?
#
loop_
_entity_poly.entity_id
_entity_poly.type
_entity_poly.pdbx_seq_one_letter_code
_entity_poly.pdbx_strand_id
1 'polypeptide(L)'
;MSEGTLLIVWVCKFLVIGGTATFYRLGGWLNKGIRRFGAPCIYMGGCVGIALRKGVFNPFMLLSLPLWIGSLCLGYSNNEGKGFGKRLLAGCAFAISALPFVICFNGWILFIYHSILCVSAMVGFGLLNPFKNAVDEESFIAVMSFLMPIAMI
;
A
#
# COMPACT_ATOMS: atom_id res chain seq x y z
N MET A 1 5.71 20.65 17.01
CA MET A 1 6.59 19.47 16.89
C MET A 1 7.96 19.97 16.44
N SER A 2 9.08 19.54 17.04
CA SER A 2 10.40 20.04 16.61
C SER A 2 10.75 19.52 15.21
N GLU A 3 11.62 20.24 14.48
CA GLU A 3 12.10 19.82 13.15
C GLU A 3 12.74 18.43 13.19
N GLY A 4 13.56 18.14 14.21
CA GLY A 4 14.15 16.82 14.40
C GLY A 4 13.10 15.72 14.60
N THR A 5 11.99 16.00 15.30
CA THR A 5 10.89 15.03 15.44
C THR A 5 10.20 14.77 14.10
N LEU A 6 10.05 15.80 13.27
CA LEU A 6 9.45 15.69 11.94
C LEU A 6 10.32 14.85 11.00
N LEU A 7 11.63 15.06 11.03
CA LEU A 7 12.60 14.24 10.30
C LEU A 7 12.52 12.76 10.71
N ILE A 8 12.50 12.48 12.02
CA ILE A 8 12.40 11.10 12.54
C ILE A 8 11.12 10.43 12.05
N VAL A 9 9.98 11.13 12.11
CA VAL A 9 8.70 10.59 11.62
C VAL A 9 8.79 10.24 10.13
N TRP A 10 9.36 11.12 9.29
CA TRP A 10 9.54 10.83 7.87
C TRP A 10 10.44 9.63 7.61
N VAL A 11 11.57 9.54 8.32
CA VAL A 11 12.47 8.37 8.23
C VAL A 11 11.72 7.09 8.60
N CYS A 12 10.94 7.10 9.70
CA CYS A 12 10.13 5.95 10.07
C CYS A 12 9.11 5.57 8.99
N LYS A 13 8.43 6.55 8.36
CA LYS A 13 7.50 6.28 7.26
C LYS A 13 8.20 5.57 6.09
N PHE A 14 9.38 6.06 5.69
CA PHE A 14 10.17 5.44 4.62
C PHE A 14 10.65 4.02 4.99
N LEU A 15 11.06 3.80 6.24
CA LEU A 15 11.45 2.47 6.72
C LEU A 15 10.27 1.49 6.70
N VAL A 16 9.07 1.94 7.07
CA VAL A 16 7.85 1.12 7.01
C VAL A 16 7.52 0.75 5.56
N ILE A 17 7.61 1.70 4.63
CA ILE A 17 7.41 1.44 3.20
C ILE A 17 8.45 0.45 2.67
N GLY A 18 9.73 0.67 2.98
CA GLY A 18 10.83 -0.22 2.57
C GLY A 18 10.70 -1.63 3.13
N GLY A 19 10.33 -1.77 4.41
CA GLY A 19 10.05 -3.05 5.05
C GLY A 19 8.86 -3.75 4.39
N THR A 20 7.78 -3.02 4.12
CA THR A 20 6.58 -3.55 3.46
C THR A 20 6.91 -4.04 2.04
N ALA A 21 7.62 -3.24 1.25
CA ALA A 21 8.06 -3.61 -0.10
C ALA A 21 8.98 -4.84 -0.08
N THR A 22 9.88 -4.93 0.91
CA THR A 22 10.76 -6.09 1.07
C THR A 22 9.98 -7.36 1.36
N PHE A 23 9.01 -7.32 2.27
CA PHE A 23 8.15 -8.48 2.55
C PHE A 23 7.25 -8.83 1.38
N TYR A 24 6.79 -7.82 0.65
CA TYR A 24 6.02 -8.03 -0.58
C TYR A 24 6.83 -8.79 -1.63
N ARG A 25 8.08 -8.34 -1.87
CA ARG A 25 9.05 -8.99 -2.76
C ARG A 25 9.37 -10.42 -2.33
N LEU A 26 9.70 -10.61 -1.05
CA LEU A 26 9.99 -11.93 -0.47
C LEU A 26 8.81 -12.89 -0.63
N GLY A 27 7.58 -12.40 -0.49
CA GLY A 27 6.39 -13.22 -0.72
C GLY A 27 6.16 -13.61 -2.18
N GLY A 28 6.71 -12.85 -3.13
CA GLY A 28 6.77 -13.25 -4.55
C GLY A 28 7.76 -14.40 -4.80
N TRP A 29 8.84 -14.48 -4.02
CA TRP A 29 9.87 -15.52 -4.15
C TRP A 29 9.59 -16.78 -3.34
N LEU A 30 9.14 -16.63 -2.10
CA LEU A 30 9.05 -17.73 -1.13
C LEU A 30 7.61 -18.24 -0.99
N ASN A 31 6.67 -17.34 -0.67
CA ASN A 31 5.30 -17.73 -0.36
C ASN A 31 4.31 -16.56 -0.50
N LYS A 32 3.24 -16.77 -1.27
CA LYS A 32 2.16 -15.79 -1.47
C LYS A 32 1.50 -15.31 -0.17
N GLY A 33 1.52 -16.11 0.89
CA GLY A 33 1.03 -15.74 2.22
C GLY A 33 1.85 -14.61 2.87
N ILE A 34 3.17 -14.61 2.72
CA ILE A 34 4.02 -13.53 3.23
C ILE A 34 3.63 -12.21 2.55
N ARG A 35 3.34 -12.26 1.26
CA ARG A 35 2.89 -11.11 0.48
C ARG A 35 1.51 -10.60 0.92
N ARG A 36 0.56 -11.52 1.11
CA ARG A 36 -0.86 -11.19 1.39
C ARG A 36 -1.15 -10.82 2.83
N PHE A 37 -0.38 -11.35 3.78
CA PHE A 37 -0.62 -11.16 5.21
C PHE A 37 0.56 -10.47 5.89
N GLY A 38 1.79 -10.91 5.61
CA GLY A 38 3.00 -10.36 6.23
C GLY A 38 3.22 -8.88 5.90
N ALA A 39 3.22 -8.53 4.62
CA ALA A 39 3.44 -7.14 4.19
C ALA A 39 2.37 -6.16 4.74
N PRO A 40 1.06 -6.43 4.65
CA PRO A 40 0.04 -5.58 5.29
C PRO A 40 0.21 -5.45 6.81
N CYS A 41 0.57 -6.53 7.50
CA CYS A 41 0.78 -6.50 8.96
C CYS A 41 1.96 -5.58 9.34
N ILE A 42 3.07 -5.65 8.60
CA ILE A 42 4.24 -4.79 8.83
C ILE A 42 3.88 -3.32 8.61
N TYR A 43 3.19 -3.04 7.51
CA TYR A 43 2.76 -1.68 7.25
C TYR A 43 1.83 -1.17 8.35
N MET A 44 0.79 -1.94 8.69
CA MET A 44 -0.21 -1.51 9.66
C MET A 44 0.44 -1.31 11.04
N GLY A 45 1.36 -2.20 11.44
CA GLY A 45 2.16 -2.03 12.66
C GLY A 45 2.96 -0.73 12.65
N GLY A 46 3.58 -0.40 11.51
CA GLY A 46 4.27 0.88 11.31
C GLY A 46 3.36 2.09 11.42
N CYS A 47 2.20 2.07 10.77
CA CYS A 47 1.19 3.12 10.85
C CYS A 47 0.66 3.32 12.27
N VAL A 48 0.36 2.24 12.99
CA VAL A 48 -0.07 2.29 14.39
C VAL A 48 1.03 2.90 15.25
N GLY A 49 2.28 2.46 15.10
CA GLY A 49 3.41 3.00 15.86
C GLY A 49 3.59 4.51 15.65
N ILE A 50 3.50 4.98 14.39
CA ILE A 50 3.59 6.41 14.06
C ILE A 50 2.39 7.18 14.62
N ALA A 51 1.17 6.66 14.47
CA ALA A 51 -0.05 7.31 14.95
C ALA A 51 -0.07 7.44 16.48
N LEU A 52 0.35 6.39 17.21
CA LEU A 52 0.52 6.42 18.66
C LEU A 52 1.57 7.46 19.07
N ARG A 53 2.71 7.51 18.38
CA ARG A 53 3.78 8.48 18.67
C ARG A 53 3.34 9.93 18.47
N LYS A 54 2.48 10.19 17.49
CA LYS A 54 1.90 11.51 17.20
C LYS A 54 0.67 11.85 18.05
N GLY A 55 0.12 10.89 18.81
CA GLY A 55 -1.10 11.09 19.59
C GLY A 55 -2.37 11.20 18.74
N VAL A 56 -2.37 10.65 17.53
CA VAL A 56 -3.48 10.71 16.56
C VAL A 56 -4.07 9.33 16.25
N PHE A 57 -3.73 8.33 17.07
CA PHE A 57 -4.22 6.98 16.89
C PHE A 57 -5.76 6.93 16.98
N ASN A 58 -6.37 6.26 16.02
CA ASN A 58 -7.79 5.98 15.99
C ASN A 58 -8.00 4.50 15.64
N PRO A 59 -8.66 3.69 16.50
CA PRO A 59 -8.89 2.27 16.23
C PRO A 59 -9.55 1.98 14.88
N PHE A 60 -10.34 2.91 14.34
CA PHE A 60 -10.97 2.78 13.03
C PHE A 60 -9.95 2.56 11.90
N MET A 61 -8.73 3.09 12.05
CA MET A 61 -7.65 2.88 11.08
C MET A 61 -7.25 1.41 10.92
N LEU A 62 -7.49 0.56 11.93
CA LEU A 62 -7.19 -0.87 11.87
C LEU A 62 -8.06 -1.61 10.85
N LEU A 63 -9.21 -1.03 10.45
CA LEU A 63 -10.05 -1.57 9.38
C LEU A 63 -9.32 -1.60 8.03
N SER A 64 -8.26 -0.81 7.84
CA SER A 64 -7.45 -0.86 6.62
C SER A 64 -6.71 -2.19 6.46
N LEU A 65 -6.34 -2.86 7.55
CA LEU A 65 -5.61 -4.13 7.48
C LEU A 65 -6.39 -5.24 6.76
N PRO A 66 -7.63 -5.61 7.16
CA PRO A 66 -8.40 -6.62 6.45
C PRO A 66 -8.75 -6.18 5.02
N LEU A 67 -8.92 -4.87 4.76
CA LEU A 67 -9.15 -4.36 3.41
C LEU A 67 -7.93 -4.56 2.51
N TRP A 68 -6.71 -4.39 3.02
CA TRP A 68 -5.47 -4.67 2.30
C TRP A 68 -5.21 -6.14 2.07
N ILE A 69 -5.46 -6.96 3.09
CA ILE A 69 -5.37 -8.41 2.91
C ILE A 69 -6.38 -8.84 1.83
N GLY A 70 -7.60 -8.30 1.85
CA GLY A 70 -8.64 -8.53 0.85
C GLY A 70 -8.21 -8.12 -0.56
N SER A 71 -7.70 -6.89 -0.73
CA SER A 71 -7.24 -6.39 -2.03
C SER A 71 -6.10 -7.25 -2.61
N LEU A 72 -5.19 -7.71 -1.76
CA LEU A 72 -4.08 -8.61 -2.13
C LEU A 72 -4.52 -10.04 -2.44
N CYS A 73 -5.62 -10.48 -1.84
CA CYS A 73 -6.20 -11.80 -2.11
C CYS A 73 -6.91 -11.85 -3.46
N LEU A 74 -7.51 -10.74 -3.92
CA LEU A 74 -8.13 -10.65 -5.26
C LEU A 74 -7.15 -11.04 -6.37
N GLY A 75 -5.89 -10.62 -6.21
CA GLY A 75 -4.83 -10.86 -7.20
C GLY A 75 -5.09 -10.17 -8.53
N TYR A 76 -4.13 -10.29 -9.44
CA TYR A 76 -4.25 -9.83 -10.82
C TYR A 76 -3.66 -10.88 -11.77
N SER A 77 -4.21 -10.96 -12.98
CA SER A 77 -3.80 -11.94 -13.99
C SER A 77 -2.85 -11.29 -14.99
N ASN A 78 -1.81 -12.02 -15.39
CA ASN A 78 -0.83 -11.62 -16.39
C ASN A 78 -1.28 -11.84 -17.85
N ASN A 79 -2.53 -12.25 -18.09
CA ASN A 79 -3.01 -12.46 -19.45
C ASN A 79 -3.33 -11.13 -20.14
N GLU A 80 -2.56 -10.80 -21.18
CA GLU A 80 -2.48 -9.49 -21.87
C GLU A 80 -3.80 -8.95 -22.47
N GLY A 81 -4.89 -9.71 -22.51
CA GLY A 81 -6.22 -9.22 -22.97
C GLY A 81 -7.37 -9.36 -21.97
N LYS A 82 -7.26 -10.26 -20.99
CA LYS A 82 -8.30 -10.50 -19.95
C LYS A 82 -7.89 -9.93 -18.58
N GLY A 83 -6.67 -9.38 -18.48
CA GLY A 83 -6.09 -8.86 -17.25
C GLY A 83 -6.52 -7.44 -16.89
N PHE A 84 -6.96 -6.62 -17.86
CA PHE A 84 -7.29 -5.20 -17.62
C PHE A 84 -8.37 -5.03 -16.55
N GLY A 85 -9.52 -5.70 -16.69
CA GLY A 85 -10.62 -5.58 -15.73
C GLY A 85 -10.22 -6.04 -14.32
N LYS A 86 -9.44 -7.11 -14.21
CA LYS A 86 -8.92 -7.59 -12.91
C LYS A 86 -7.90 -6.63 -12.29
N ARG A 87 -7.02 -6.03 -13.10
CA ARG A 87 -6.04 -5.04 -12.66
C ARG A 87 -6.70 -3.73 -12.23
N LEU A 88 -7.72 -3.28 -12.96
CA LEU A 88 -8.54 -2.12 -12.57
C LEU A 88 -9.26 -2.38 -11.25
N LEU A 89 -9.93 -3.53 -11.12
CA LEU A 89 -10.58 -3.93 -9.87
C LEU A 89 -9.59 -4.03 -8.70
N ALA A 90 -8.40 -4.60 -8.92
CA ALA A 90 -7.35 -4.66 -7.91
C ALA A 90 -6.90 -3.25 -7.51
N GLY A 91 -6.65 -2.36 -8.48
CA GLY A 91 -6.29 -0.96 -8.22
C GLY A 91 -7.34 -0.21 -7.42
N CYS A 92 -8.62 -0.37 -7.76
CA CYS A 92 -9.74 0.20 -7.00
C CYS A 92 -9.85 -0.40 -5.59
N ALA A 93 -9.66 -1.71 -5.42
CA ALA A 93 -9.68 -2.35 -4.11
C ALA A 93 -8.54 -1.82 -3.21
N PHE A 94 -7.35 -1.62 -3.78
CA PHE A 94 -6.24 -0.97 -3.10
C PHE A 94 -6.52 0.50 -2.77
N ALA A 95 -7.18 1.25 -3.64
CA ALA A 95 -7.60 2.61 -3.31
C ALA A 95 -8.56 2.60 -2.10
N ILE A 96 -9.65 1.83 -2.18
CA ILE A 96 -10.70 1.73 -1.15
C ILE A 96 -10.13 1.37 0.21
N SER A 97 -9.12 0.51 0.24
CA SER A 97 -8.52 0.05 1.48
C SER A 97 -7.79 1.13 2.29
N ALA A 98 -7.49 2.29 1.68
CA ALA A 98 -7.00 3.48 2.39
C ALA A 98 -8.11 4.33 3.03
N LEU A 99 -9.41 4.08 2.73
CA LEU A 99 -10.53 4.89 3.23
C LEU A 99 -10.52 5.10 4.76
N PRO A 100 -10.22 4.08 5.59
CA PRO A 100 -10.15 4.31 7.04
C PRO A 100 -9.14 5.40 7.43
N PHE A 101 -7.96 5.46 6.79
CA PHE A 101 -7.01 6.56 7.00
C PHE A 101 -7.58 7.91 6.57
N VAL A 102 -8.27 7.95 5.43
CA VAL A 102 -8.87 9.19 4.90
C VAL A 102 -9.91 9.75 5.85
N ILE A 103 -10.77 8.89 6.39
CA ILE A 103 -11.81 9.25 7.34
C ILE A 103 -11.18 9.73 8.66
N CYS A 104 -10.13 9.06 9.15
CA CYS A 104 -9.45 9.46 10.38
C CYS A 104 -8.67 10.78 10.28
N PHE A 105 -8.08 11.07 9.12
CA PHE A 105 -7.14 12.18 8.95
C PHE A 105 -7.65 13.29 7.99
N ASN A 106 -8.90 13.19 7.53
CA ASN A 106 -9.51 14.10 6.56
C ASN A 106 -8.68 14.29 5.26
N GLY A 107 -8.02 13.21 4.83
CA GLY A 107 -7.03 13.22 3.74
C GLY A 107 -7.60 13.09 2.32
N TRP A 108 -8.78 13.65 2.03
CA TRP A 108 -9.50 13.39 0.76
C TRP A 108 -8.72 13.75 -0.50
N ILE A 109 -7.94 14.83 -0.47
CA ILE A 109 -7.08 15.21 -1.60
C ILE A 109 -6.01 14.14 -1.83
N LEU A 110 -5.33 13.71 -0.75
CA LEU A 110 -4.34 12.64 -0.81
C LEU A 110 -4.96 11.30 -1.24
N PHE A 111 -6.23 11.07 -0.92
CA PHE A 111 -6.98 9.88 -1.37
C PHE A 111 -7.22 9.87 -2.87
N ILE A 112 -7.54 11.02 -3.47
CA ILE A 112 -7.70 11.13 -4.93
C ILE A 112 -6.37 10.79 -5.61
N TYR A 113 -5.27 11.39 -5.16
CA TYR A 113 -3.94 11.08 -5.67
C TYR A 113 -3.57 9.60 -5.47
N HIS A 114 -3.85 9.04 -4.29
CA HIS A 114 -3.64 7.63 -4.00
C HIS A 114 -4.45 6.72 -4.94
N SER A 115 -5.71 7.05 -5.20
CA SER A 115 -6.59 6.28 -6.06
C SER A 115 -6.07 6.25 -7.50
N ILE A 116 -5.67 7.42 -8.02
CA ILE A 116 -5.05 7.53 -9.34
C ILE A 116 -3.76 6.71 -9.38
N LEU A 117 -2.87 6.86 -8.38
CA LEU A 117 -1.62 6.11 -8.31
C LEU A 117 -1.84 4.59 -8.27
N CYS A 118 -2.78 4.09 -7.48
CA CYS A 118 -3.08 2.65 -7.40
C CYS A 118 -3.60 2.09 -8.72
N VAL A 119 -4.56 2.79 -9.35
CA VAL A 119 -5.12 2.36 -10.64
C VAL A 119 -4.07 2.44 -11.73
N SER A 120 -3.35 3.56 -11.84
CA SER A 120 -2.29 3.76 -12.82
C SER A 120 -1.13 2.78 -12.61
N ALA A 121 -0.75 2.44 -11.38
CA ALA A 121 0.28 1.45 -11.12
C ALA A 121 -0.18 0.05 -11.56
N MET A 122 -1.40 -0.37 -11.18
CA MET A 122 -1.92 -1.70 -11.51
C MET A 122 -2.17 -1.90 -13.02
N VAL A 123 -2.70 -0.87 -13.67
CA VAL A 123 -3.03 -0.89 -15.10
C VAL A 123 -1.80 -0.56 -15.93
N GLY A 124 -1.11 0.53 -15.63
CA GLY A 124 0.03 1.03 -16.39
C GLY A 124 1.21 0.06 -16.37
N PHE A 125 1.66 -0.38 -15.19
CA PHE A 125 2.74 -1.37 -15.12
C PHE A 125 2.31 -2.74 -15.62
N GLY A 126 1.01 -3.06 -15.55
CA GLY A 126 0.48 -4.30 -16.07
C GLY A 126 0.36 -4.41 -17.57
N LEU A 127 0.12 -3.28 -18.26
CA LEU A 127 -0.03 -3.22 -19.71
C LEU A 127 1.29 -2.91 -20.40
N LEU A 128 2.06 -1.97 -19.86
CA LEU A 128 3.34 -1.57 -20.44
C LEU A 128 4.46 -2.55 -20.07
N ASN A 129 4.29 -3.29 -18.96
CA ASN A 129 5.26 -4.19 -18.36
C ASN A 129 6.72 -3.72 -18.54
N PRO A 130 7.08 -2.53 -18.03
CA PRO A 130 8.43 -2.01 -18.21
C PRO A 130 9.47 -2.82 -17.42
N PHE A 131 9.04 -3.70 -16.52
CA PHE A 131 9.90 -4.53 -15.70
C PHE A 131 10.09 -5.91 -16.36
N LYS A 132 11.35 -6.34 -16.49
CA LYS A 132 11.68 -7.68 -17.00
C LYS A 132 11.24 -8.81 -16.05
N ASN A 133 10.95 -8.48 -14.78
CA ASN A 133 10.58 -9.42 -13.74
C ASN A 133 9.25 -9.01 -13.09
N ALA A 134 8.30 -9.96 -13.00
CA ALA A 134 7.03 -9.75 -12.31
C ALA A 134 7.24 -9.24 -10.88
N VAL A 135 8.23 -9.76 -10.16
CA VAL A 135 8.52 -9.41 -8.77
C VAL A 135 8.90 -7.94 -8.57
N ASP A 136 9.60 -7.34 -9.54
CA ASP A 136 9.97 -5.93 -9.46
C ASP A 136 8.74 -5.03 -9.74
N GLU A 137 7.87 -5.42 -10.68
CA GLU A 137 6.55 -4.81 -10.89
C GLU A 137 5.71 -4.85 -9.60
N GLU A 138 5.61 -6.03 -8.98
CA GLU A 138 4.86 -6.25 -7.75
C GLU A 138 5.35 -5.35 -6.61
N SER A 139 6.67 -5.21 -6.45
CA SER A 139 7.30 -4.40 -5.41
C SER A 139 7.04 -2.91 -5.62
N PHE A 140 7.08 -2.45 -6.86
CA PHE A 140 6.80 -1.05 -7.20
C PHE A 140 5.34 -0.69 -6.94
N ILE A 141 4.42 -1.58 -7.31
CA ILE A 141 2.99 -1.44 -7.00
C ILE A 141 2.78 -1.33 -5.48
N ALA A 142 3.43 -2.19 -4.68
CA ALA A 142 3.33 -2.12 -3.23
C ALA A 142 3.80 -0.75 -2.68
N VAL A 143 4.93 -0.22 -3.16
CA VAL A 143 5.40 1.11 -2.75
C VAL A 143 4.36 2.18 -3.07
N MET A 144 3.82 2.19 -4.29
CA MET A 144 2.85 3.20 -4.72
C MET A 144 1.52 3.10 -3.97
N SER A 145 1.09 1.88 -3.63
CA SER A 145 -0.13 1.63 -2.86
C SER A 145 0.01 1.97 -1.37
N PHE A 146 1.21 2.03 -0.82
CA PHE A 146 1.43 2.24 0.60
C PHE A 146 2.00 3.62 0.96
N LEU A 147 2.61 4.32 0.00
CA LEU A 147 3.21 5.64 0.22
C LEU A 147 2.20 6.72 0.64
N MET A 148 1.06 6.80 -0.05
CA MET A 148 0.11 7.90 0.18
C MET A 148 -0.69 7.75 1.48
N PRO A 149 -1.19 6.56 1.88
CA PRO A 149 -1.95 6.45 3.12
C PRO A 149 -1.08 6.71 4.36
N ILE A 150 0.20 6.32 4.36
CA ILE A 150 1.11 6.60 5.49
C ILE A 150 1.49 8.09 5.54
N ALA A 151 1.51 8.77 4.39
CA ALA A 151 1.72 10.21 4.35
C ALA A 151 0.60 10.99 5.07
N MET A 152 -0.63 10.47 5.10
CA MET A 152 -1.78 11.08 5.78
C MET A 152 -1.66 11.09 7.32
N ILE A 153 -0.84 10.20 7.90
CA ILE A 153 -0.68 10.04 9.36
C ILE A 153 0.18 11.13 9.97
#